data_AF-A0A662GKV8-F1
#
_entry.id   AF-A0A662GKV8-F1
#
_cell.length_a   1.000
_cell.length_b   1.000
_cell.length_c   1.000
_cell.angle_alpha   90.00
_cell.angle_beta   90.00
_cell.angle_gamma   90.00
#
_symmetry.space_group_name_H-M   'P 1'
#
loop_
_entity.id
_entity.type
_entity.pdbx_description
1 polymer ?
#
loop_
_entity_poly.entity_id
_entity_poly.type
_entity_poly.pdbx_seq_one_letter_code
_entity_poly.pdbx_strand_id
1 'polypeptide(L)'
;MRAALKSLLASRPGALALFAVLAFICVGGAIQTYAFIDFPGIPKPPLYDALRPLSLWPAWVLLAAPVHLLGYALGLWHLLRLFPTIGCVKLPVVSVAYSYLLSCWATHSWSRYLRGTKLGGAAVVAGLAAGSILAELARALAPGSLEGPLRALSALVFMSLVTATYSVSLCGLAAAARSLLPSLARREQLDETRRVASGG
;
A
#
# COMPACT_ATOMS: atom_id res chain seq x y z
N MET A 1 24.48 -2.62 -4.66
CA MET A 1 23.06 -3.01 -4.80
C MET A 1 22.54 -3.87 -3.64
N ARG A 2 23.20 -4.99 -3.28
CA ARG A 2 22.78 -5.87 -2.16
C ARG A 2 22.61 -5.17 -0.79
N ALA A 3 23.52 -4.26 -0.41
CA ALA A 3 23.42 -3.55 0.87
C ALA A 3 22.22 -2.57 0.93
N ALA A 4 21.90 -1.91 -0.19
CA ALA A 4 20.74 -1.03 -0.29
C ALA A 4 19.42 -1.82 -0.23
N LEU A 5 19.36 -2.98 -0.88
CA LEU A 5 18.20 -3.87 -0.82
C LEU A 5 17.99 -4.43 0.60
N LYS A 6 19.07 -4.85 1.28
CA LYS A 6 19.01 -5.29 2.69
C LYS A 6 18.56 -4.16 3.63
N SER A 7 19.05 -2.94 3.41
CA SER A 7 18.63 -1.76 4.19
C SER A 7 17.16 -1.40 3.99
N LEU A 8 16.63 -1.63 2.79
CA LEU A 8 15.24 -1.38 2.42
C LEU A 8 14.30 -2.44 3.01
N LEU A 9 14.69 -3.71 2.99
CA LEU A 9 13.92 -4.83 3.55
C LEU A 9 14.17 -5.07 5.05
N ALA A 10 14.99 -4.23 5.70
CA ALA A 10 15.30 -4.37 7.11
C ALA A 10 14.02 -4.19 7.95
N SER A 11 13.75 -5.16 8.83
CA SER A 11 12.60 -5.18 9.74
C SER A 11 12.75 -4.12 10.84
N ARG A 12 12.50 -2.86 10.47
CA ARG A 12 12.44 -1.74 11.43
C ARG A 12 11.12 -1.81 12.20
N PRO A 13 11.10 -1.45 13.49
CA PRO A 13 9.88 -1.53 14.29
C PRO A 13 8.73 -0.71 13.70
N GLY A 14 9.02 0.49 13.17
CA GLY A 14 8.02 1.30 12.47
C GLY A 14 7.49 0.66 11.17
N ALA A 15 8.31 -0.11 10.46
CA ALA A 15 7.88 -0.83 9.26
C ALA A 15 6.97 -2.01 9.63
N LEU A 16 7.30 -2.74 10.70
CA LEU A 16 6.49 -3.85 11.20
C LEU A 16 5.13 -3.37 11.73
N ALA A 17 5.10 -2.26 12.46
CA ALA A 17 3.86 -1.67 12.95
C ALA A 17 2.95 -1.22 11.79
N LEU A 18 3.50 -0.50 10.81
CA LEU A 18 2.75 -0.10 9.62
C LEU A 18 2.27 -1.32 8.82
N PHE A 19 3.14 -2.32 8.65
CA PHE A 19 2.80 -3.58 7.99
C PHE A 19 1.64 -4.29 8.68
N ALA A 20 1.66 -4.41 10.01
CA ALA A 20 0.60 -5.06 10.77
C ALA A 20 -0.76 -4.40 10.50
N VAL A 21 -0.81 -3.07 10.49
CA VAL A 21 -2.06 -2.33 10.21
C VAL A 21 -2.50 -2.48 8.75
N LEU A 22 -1.58 -2.38 7.79
CA LEU A 22 -1.93 -2.55 6.38
C LEU A 22 -2.33 -4.00 6.05
N ALA A 23 -1.69 -4.99 6.67
CA ALA A 23 -2.07 -6.39 6.55
C ALA A 23 -3.46 -6.65 7.16
N PHE A 24 -3.77 -6.03 8.31
CA PHE A 24 -5.11 -6.05 8.89
C PHE A 24 -6.15 -5.46 7.93
N ILE A 25 -5.87 -4.32 7.30
CA ILE A 25 -6.72 -3.75 6.24
C ILE A 25 -6.90 -4.74 5.09
N CYS A 26 -5.83 -5.38 4.61
CA CYS A 26 -5.93 -6.37 3.53
C CYS A 26 -6.85 -7.53 3.88
N VAL A 27 -6.58 -8.22 4.99
CA VAL A 27 -7.35 -9.41 5.38
C VAL A 27 -8.79 -9.04 5.73
N GLY A 28 -8.99 -7.98 6.50
CA GLY A 28 -10.32 -7.54 6.89
C GLY A 28 -11.16 -7.00 5.72
N GLY A 29 -10.54 -6.28 4.79
CA GLY A 29 -11.20 -5.84 3.55
C GLY A 29 -11.61 -7.02 2.65
N ALA A 30 -10.76 -8.04 2.54
CA ALA A 30 -11.11 -9.28 1.83
C ALA A 30 -12.26 -10.02 2.51
N ILE A 31 -12.28 -10.13 3.85
CA ILE A 31 -13.42 -10.70 4.60
C ILE A 31 -14.71 -9.93 4.32
N GLN A 32 -14.65 -8.60 4.27
CA GLN A 32 -15.81 -7.75 4.00
C GLN A 32 -16.38 -7.88 2.58
N THR A 33 -15.66 -8.51 1.64
CA THR A 33 -16.25 -8.85 0.34
C THR A 33 -17.45 -9.81 0.45
N TYR A 34 -17.55 -10.56 1.56
CA TYR A 34 -18.71 -11.39 1.84
C TYR A 34 -20.03 -10.59 1.83
N ALA A 35 -20.00 -9.30 2.17
CA ALA A 35 -21.19 -8.44 2.13
C ALA A 35 -21.85 -8.36 0.74
N PHE A 36 -21.10 -8.64 -0.34
CA PHE A 36 -21.62 -8.64 -1.71
C PHE A 36 -22.15 -10.01 -2.17
N ILE A 37 -21.89 -11.07 -1.41
CA ILE A 37 -22.28 -12.46 -1.72
C ILE A 37 -23.05 -13.11 -0.56
N ASP A 38 -23.65 -12.31 0.31
CA ASP A 38 -24.37 -12.74 1.52
C ASP A 38 -25.68 -13.44 1.13
N PHE A 39 -25.57 -14.70 0.71
CA PHE A 39 -26.67 -15.57 0.30
C PHE A 39 -26.86 -16.73 1.28
N PRO A 40 -28.12 -17.19 1.50
CA PRO A 40 -28.39 -18.35 2.33
C PRO A 40 -27.59 -19.58 1.88
N GLY A 41 -26.90 -20.23 2.82
CA GLY A 41 -26.12 -21.46 2.57
C GLY A 41 -24.64 -21.25 2.24
N ILE A 42 -24.17 -20.01 2.08
CA ILE A 42 -22.74 -19.74 1.89
C ILE A 42 -22.05 -19.59 3.26
N PRO A 43 -20.94 -20.32 3.54
CA PRO A 43 -20.26 -20.23 4.81
C PRO A 43 -19.58 -18.87 4.95
N LYS A 44 -20.08 -18.10 5.91
CA LYS A 44 -19.54 -16.81 6.31
C LYS A 44 -18.07 -16.90 6.73
N PRO A 45 -17.21 -15.97 6.30
CA PRO A 45 -15.84 -15.92 6.76
C PRO A 45 -15.76 -15.68 8.28
N PRO A 46 -14.75 -16.26 8.97
CA PRO A 46 -14.52 -15.98 10.38
C PRO A 46 -14.29 -14.48 10.59
N LEU A 47 -14.70 -13.99 11.76
CA LEU A 47 -14.57 -12.58 12.17
C LEU A 47 -15.38 -11.57 11.36
N TYR A 48 -16.18 -11.97 10.35
CA TYR A 48 -16.96 -11.02 9.56
C TYR A 48 -17.84 -10.12 10.44
N ASP A 49 -18.57 -10.67 11.41
CA ASP A 49 -19.46 -9.87 12.27
C ASP A 49 -18.69 -8.88 13.14
N ALA A 50 -17.53 -9.28 13.66
CA ALA A 50 -16.67 -8.40 14.45
C ALA A 50 -16.09 -7.27 13.60
N LEU A 51 -15.79 -7.54 12.32
CA LEU A 51 -15.20 -6.57 11.39
C LEU A 51 -16.25 -5.73 10.65
N ARG A 52 -17.51 -6.17 10.58
CA ARG A 52 -18.61 -5.49 9.87
C ARG A 52 -18.78 -4.01 10.24
N PRO A 53 -18.61 -3.58 11.51
CA PRO A 53 -18.74 -2.17 11.87
C PRO A 53 -17.64 -1.26 11.31
N LEU A 54 -16.51 -1.82 10.90
CA LEU A 54 -15.38 -1.08 10.35
C LEU A 54 -15.51 -0.92 8.84
N SER A 55 -15.00 0.17 8.26
CA SER A 55 -14.95 0.35 6.80
C SER A 55 -13.57 -0.02 6.24
N LEU A 56 -13.30 -1.32 6.14
CA LEU A 56 -12.00 -1.85 5.69
C LEU A 56 -11.96 -2.05 4.18
N TRP A 57 -13.09 -2.40 3.57
CA TRP A 57 -13.17 -2.73 2.15
C TRP A 57 -12.69 -1.61 1.22
N PRO A 58 -13.11 -0.33 1.36
CA PRO A 58 -12.64 0.73 0.47
C PRO A 58 -11.13 0.97 0.58
N ALA A 59 -10.59 0.94 1.80
CA ALA A 59 -9.17 1.11 2.07
C ALA A 59 -8.36 -0.06 1.50
N TRP A 60 -8.87 -1.29 1.60
CA TRP A 60 -8.26 -2.46 0.98
C TRP A 60 -8.26 -2.39 -0.53
N VAL A 61 -9.37 -2.00 -1.17
CA VAL A 61 -9.45 -1.85 -2.63
C VAL A 61 -8.37 -0.88 -3.11
N LEU A 62 -8.25 0.28 -2.46
CA LEU A 62 -7.22 1.27 -2.78
C LEU A 62 -5.80 0.74 -2.53
N LEU A 63 -5.58 0.06 -1.41
CA LEU A 63 -4.29 -0.52 -1.04
C LEU A 63 -3.86 -1.65 -2.00
N ALA A 64 -4.80 -2.46 -2.46
CA ALA A 64 -4.52 -3.60 -3.33
C ALA A 64 -4.51 -3.22 -4.81
N ALA A 65 -5.04 -2.07 -5.20
CA ALA A 65 -5.20 -1.64 -6.60
C ALA A 65 -3.91 -1.80 -7.44
N PRO A 66 -2.70 -1.39 -7.01
CA PRO A 66 -1.50 -1.56 -7.82
C PRO A 66 -1.20 -3.04 -8.15
N VAL A 67 -1.43 -3.93 -7.18
CA VAL A 67 -1.22 -5.37 -7.35
C VAL A 67 -2.26 -5.97 -8.28
N HIS A 68 -3.53 -5.60 -8.14
CA HIS A 68 -4.60 -6.10 -9.00
C HIS A 68 -4.46 -5.60 -10.44
N LEU A 69 -4.10 -4.33 -10.64
CA LEU A 69 -3.83 -3.76 -11.95
C LEU A 69 -2.63 -4.44 -12.62
N LEU A 70 -1.55 -4.65 -11.87
CA LEU A 70 -0.38 -5.39 -12.38
C LEU A 70 -0.73 -6.84 -12.71
N GLY A 71 -1.49 -7.51 -11.85
CA GLY A 71 -1.97 -8.87 -12.09
C GLY A 71 -2.89 -8.98 -13.31
N TYR A 72 -3.70 -7.94 -13.58
CA TYR A 72 -4.52 -7.85 -14.79
C TYR A 72 -3.65 -7.67 -16.03
N ALA A 73 -2.75 -6.69 -16.02
CA ALA A 73 -1.86 -6.40 -17.14
C ALA A 73 -0.98 -7.60 -17.53
N LEU A 74 -0.58 -8.42 -16.55
CA LEU A 74 0.26 -9.60 -16.76
C LEU A 74 -0.53 -10.91 -16.94
N GLY A 75 -1.87 -10.89 -16.93
CA GLY A 75 -2.69 -12.09 -17.08
C GLY A 75 -2.61 -13.10 -15.91
N LEU A 76 -2.21 -12.64 -14.72
CA LEU A 76 -1.90 -13.50 -13.56
C LEU A 76 -3.11 -13.83 -12.67
N TRP A 77 -4.32 -13.41 -13.04
CA TRP A 77 -5.54 -13.63 -12.23
C TRP A 77 -5.85 -15.10 -11.95
N HIS A 78 -5.44 -16.00 -12.85
CA HIS A 78 -5.61 -17.44 -12.66
C HIS A 78 -4.88 -17.98 -11.41
N LEU A 79 -3.81 -17.31 -10.96
CA LEU A 79 -3.05 -17.69 -9.76
C LEU A 79 -3.84 -17.52 -8.46
N LEU A 80 -4.90 -16.69 -8.45
CA LEU A 80 -5.77 -16.52 -7.28
C LEU A 80 -6.43 -17.84 -6.87
N ARG A 81 -6.58 -18.80 -7.79
CA ARG A 81 -7.11 -20.14 -7.51
C ARG A 81 -6.25 -20.89 -6.49
N LEU A 82 -4.94 -20.64 -6.50
CA LEU A 82 -3.95 -21.28 -5.63
C LEU A 82 -3.96 -20.73 -4.20
N PHE A 83 -4.61 -19.60 -3.96
CA PHE A 83 -4.60 -18.99 -2.63
C PHE A 83 -5.49 -19.75 -1.65
N PRO A 84 -5.10 -19.81 -0.37
CA PRO A 84 -5.90 -20.45 0.66
C PRO A 84 -7.24 -19.71 0.82
N THR A 85 -8.26 -20.46 1.24
CA THR A 85 -9.59 -19.93 1.52
C THR A 85 -9.74 -19.59 3.00
N ILE A 86 -10.58 -18.61 3.29
CA ILE A 86 -11.03 -18.26 4.64
C ILE A 86 -12.56 -18.16 4.60
N GLY A 87 -13.25 -19.26 4.94
CA GLY A 87 -14.66 -19.42 4.59
C GLY A 87 -14.83 -19.42 3.06
N CYS A 88 -15.74 -18.62 2.53
CA CYS A 88 -16.01 -18.51 1.10
C CYS A 88 -15.11 -17.51 0.35
N VAL A 89 -14.21 -16.78 1.02
CA VAL A 89 -13.32 -15.78 0.40
C VAL A 89 -11.88 -16.29 0.29
N LYS A 90 -11.11 -15.76 -0.67
CA LYS A 90 -9.67 -16.07 -0.80
C LYS A 90 -8.84 -15.14 0.08
N LEU A 91 -7.81 -15.67 0.74
CA LEU A 91 -6.83 -14.86 1.47
C LEU A 91 -6.05 -13.97 0.47
N PRO A 92 -5.92 -12.65 0.72
CA PRO A 92 -5.26 -11.73 -0.21
C PRO A 92 -3.72 -11.77 -0.03
N VAL A 93 -3.11 -12.93 -0.27
CA VAL A 93 -1.68 -13.20 0.00
C VAL A 93 -0.76 -12.16 -0.65
N VAL A 94 -1.01 -11.82 -1.92
CA VAL A 94 -0.17 -10.86 -2.64
C VAL A 94 -0.36 -9.44 -2.12
N SER A 95 -1.57 -9.05 -1.73
CA SER A 95 -1.81 -7.75 -1.10
C SER A 95 -1.11 -7.64 0.25
N VAL A 96 -1.06 -8.73 1.03
CA VAL A 96 -0.30 -8.79 2.29
C VAL A 96 1.20 -8.73 2.04
N ALA A 97 1.72 -9.46 1.06
CA ALA A 97 3.14 -9.35 0.70
C ALA A 97 3.50 -7.94 0.21
N TYR A 98 2.62 -7.33 -0.59
CA TYR A 98 2.77 -5.96 -1.06
C TYR A 98 2.74 -4.95 0.08
N SER A 99 1.86 -5.12 1.07
CA SER A 99 1.77 -4.20 2.21
C SER A 99 3.06 -4.21 3.05
N TYR A 100 3.75 -5.35 3.14
CA TYR A 100 5.09 -5.41 3.75
C TYR A 100 6.10 -4.57 2.97
N LEU A 101 6.19 -4.78 1.65
CA LEU A 101 7.12 -4.03 0.80
C LEU A 101 6.83 -2.53 0.84
N LEU A 102 5.56 -2.15 0.78
CA LEU A 102 5.12 -0.76 0.88
C LEU A 102 5.49 -0.17 2.24
N SER A 103 5.32 -0.91 3.33
CA SER A 103 5.67 -0.44 4.69
C SER A 103 7.17 -0.22 4.86
N CYS A 104 7.97 -1.17 4.39
CA CYS A 104 9.42 -1.05 4.33
C CYS A 104 9.84 0.18 3.53
N TRP A 105 9.26 0.36 2.34
CA TRP A 105 9.57 1.49 1.47
C TRP A 105 9.14 2.84 2.05
N ALA A 106 7.91 2.95 2.55
CA ALA A 106 7.37 4.18 3.12
C ALA A 106 8.21 4.65 4.32
N THR A 107 8.56 3.73 5.23
CA THR A 107 9.37 4.06 6.40
C THR A 107 10.82 4.39 6.04
N HIS A 108 11.40 3.69 5.06
CA HIS A 108 12.71 4.04 4.51
C HIS A 108 12.67 5.45 3.91
N SER A 109 11.71 5.71 3.04
CA SER A 109 11.49 6.99 2.37
C SER A 109 11.33 8.13 3.35
N TRP A 110 10.52 7.93 4.38
CA TRP A 110 10.35 8.87 5.47
C TRP A 110 11.69 9.18 6.15
N SER A 111 12.40 8.15 6.62
CA SER A 111 13.65 8.32 7.35
C SER A 111 14.76 8.97 6.54
N ARG A 112 14.84 8.67 5.24
CA ARG A 112 15.98 9.03 4.40
C ARG A 112 15.78 10.33 3.63
N TYR A 113 14.57 10.60 3.15
CA TYR A 113 14.33 11.68 2.19
C TYR A 113 13.37 12.75 2.71
N LEU A 114 12.44 12.42 3.61
CA LEU A 114 11.31 13.28 3.91
C LEU A 114 11.32 13.87 5.32
N ARG A 115 11.87 13.15 6.30
CA ARG A 115 11.88 13.59 7.70
C ARG A 115 12.54 14.97 7.85
N GLY A 116 11.83 15.90 8.48
CA GLY A 116 12.31 17.26 8.72
C GLY A 116 12.26 18.19 7.50
N THR A 117 11.76 17.73 6.35
CA THR A 117 11.66 18.55 5.13
C THR A 117 10.23 19.07 4.92
N LYS A 118 10.10 20.21 4.23
CA LYS A 118 8.79 20.73 3.79
C LYS A 118 8.04 19.75 2.90
N LEU A 119 8.77 19.02 2.04
CA LEU A 119 8.20 17.98 1.16
C LEU A 119 7.59 16.84 1.98
N GLY A 120 8.23 16.42 3.08
CA GLY A 120 7.70 15.40 3.97
C GLY A 120 6.39 15.82 4.64
N GLY A 121 6.33 17.05 5.17
CA GLY A 121 5.10 17.62 5.71
C GLY A 121 3.99 17.68 4.67
N ALA A 122 4.29 18.21 3.47
CA ALA A 122 3.35 18.30 2.37
C ALA A 122 2.83 16.93 1.91
N ALA A 123 3.69 15.90 1.86
CA ALA A 123 3.30 14.54 1.51
C ALA A 123 2.27 13.96 2.49
N VAL A 124 2.47 14.16 3.80
CA VAL A 124 1.53 13.71 4.83
C VAL A 124 0.21 14.47 4.69
N VAL A 125 0.24 15.80 4.60
CA VAL A 125 -0.97 16.63 4.48
C VAL A 125 -1.76 16.28 3.21
N ALA A 126 -1.09 16.13 2.07
CA ALA A 126 -1.73 15.73 0.82
C ALA A 126 -2.37 14.34 0.93
N GLY A 127 -1.68 13.39 1.58
CA GLY A 127 -2.21 12.07 1.85
C GLY A 127 -3.45 12.10 2.73
N LEU A 128 -3.41 12.83 3.85
CA LEU A 128 -4.56 12.99 4.75
C LEU A 128 -5.75 13.66 4.03
N ALA A 129 -5.51 14.73 3.27
CA ALA A 129 -6.56 15.42 2.50
C ALA A 129 -7.20 14.49 1.45
N ALA A 130 -6.38 13.76 0.68
CA ALA A 130 -6.88 12.77 -0.28
C ALA A 130 -7.66 11.63 0.42
N GLY A 131 -7.19 11.19 1.59
CA GLY A 131 -7.85 10.17 2.39
C GLY A 131 -9.23 10.60 2.87
N SER A 132 -9.37 11.83 3.36
CA SER A 132 -10.66 12.43 3.73
C SER A 132 -11.61 12.47 2.55
N ILE A 133 -11.17 13.00 1.40
CA ILE A 133 -12.01 13.10 0.19
C ILE A 133 -12.48 11.71 -0.25
N LEU A 134 -11.58 10.72 -0.28
CA LEU A 134 -11.94 9.37 -0.70
C LEU A 134 -12.81 8.64 0.34
N ALA A 135 -12.68 8.96 1.63
CA ALA A 135 -13.57 8.42 2.66
C ALA A 135 -14.99 8.97 2.53
N GLU A 136 -15.14 10.27 2.24
CA GLU A 136 -16.42 10.89 1.93
C GLU A 136 -17.06 10.26 0.68
N LEU A 137 -16.25 10.09 -0.39
CA LEU A 137 -16.71 9.45 -1.63
C LEU A 137 -17.15 7.99 -1.39
N ALA A 138 -16.37 7.22 -0.63
CA ALA A 138 -16.71 5.84 -0.31
C ALA A 138 -18.02 5.74 0.49
N ARG A 139 -18.31 6.74 1.35
CA ARG A 139 -19.58 6.81 2.08
C ARG A 139 -20.74 7.16 1.16
N ALA A 140 -20.57 8.16 0.29
CA ALA A 140 -21.60 8.56 -0.66
C ALA A 140 -22.01 7.42 -1.62
N LEU A 141 -21.08 6.51 -1.91
CA LEU A 141 -21.32 5.32 -2.74
C LEU A 141 -21.79 4.09 -1.96
N ALA A 142 -21.83 4.15 -0.61
CA ALA A 142 -22.26 3.02 0.21
C ALA A 142 -23.80 2.92 0.24
N PRO A 143 -24.38 1.71 0.14
CA PRO A 143 -25.82 1.54 0.32
C PRO A 143 -26.23 1.93 1.75
N GLY A 144 -27.29 2.76 1.87
CA GLY A 144 -27.66 3.49 3.09
C GLY A 144 -28.04 2.66 4.33
N SER A 145 -28.05 1.33 4.28
CA SER A 145 -28.34 0.46 5.43
C SER A 145 -27.11 0.14 6.30
N LEU A 146 -25.94 0.70 5.99
CA LEU A 146 -24.65 0.41 6.64
C LEU A 146 -24.04 1.61 7.38
N GLU A 147 -24.79 2.69 7.62
CA GLU A 147 -24.24 3.92 8.19
C GLU A 147 -24.25 3.92 9.73
N GLY A 148 -23.05 3.89 10.31
CA GLY A 148 -22.84 4.14 11.73
C GLY A 148 -21.60 5.01 11.94
N PRO A 149 -21.51 5.79 13.03
CA PRO A 149 -20.40 6.71 13.28
C PRO A 149 -19.04 5.99 13.33
N LEU A 150 -18.99 4.76 13.84
CA LEU A 150 -17.79 3.93 13.84
C LEU A 150 -17.33 3.56 12.43
N ARG A 151 -18.27 3.28 11.52
CA ARG A 151 -17.95 2.96 10.12
C ARG A 151 -17.43 4.19 9.39
N ALA A 152 -18.02 5.36 9.61
CA ALA A 152 -17.55 6.62 9.04
C ALA A 152 -16.15 7.01 9.56
N LEU A 153 -15.93 6.92 10.88
CA LEU A 153 -14.63 7.20 11.49
C LEU A 153 -13.55 6.23 11.00
N SER A 154 -13.85 4.93 10.97
CA SER A 154 -12.90 3.93 10.47
C SER A 154 -12.60 4.10 8.98
N ALA A 155 -13.58 4.50 8.16
CA ALA A 155 -13.35 4.86 6.75
C ALA A 155 -12.33 5.99 6.65
N LEU A 156 -12.53 7.07 7.40
CA LEU A 156 -11.61 8.21 7.42
C LEU A 156 -10.21 7.80 7.84
N VAL A 157 -10.09 7.04 8.94
CA VAL A 157 -8.79 6.59 9.48
C VAL A 157 -8.05 5.69 8.49
N PHE A 158 -8.70 4.63 7.99
CA PHE A 158 -8.02 3.67 7.12
C PHE A 158 -7.71 4.24 5.75
N MET A 159 -8.61 5.04 5.16
CA MET A 159 -8.34 5.71 3.89
C MET A 159 -7.18 6.69 4.03
N SER A 160 -7.19 7.53 5.07
CA SER A 160 -6.11 8.49 5.35
C SER A 160 -4.77 7.81 5.57
N LEU A 161 -4.76 6.66 6.26
CA LEU A 161 -3.54 5.89 6.46
C LEU A 161 -2.98 5.35 5.14
N VAL A 162 -3.82 4.75 4.30
CA VAL A 162 -3.40 4.19 2.99
C VAL A 162 -2.91 5.30 2.07
N THR A 163 -3.65 6.41 1.94
CA THR A 163 -3.25 7.53 1.09
C THR A 163 -2.00 8.23 1.60
N ALA A 164 -1.86 8.47 2.91
CA ALA A 164 -0.62 9.02 3.47
C ALA A 164 0.58 8.11 3.23
N THR A 165 0.41 6.79 3.36
CA THR A 165 1.45 5.82 3.04
C THR A 165 1.86 5.90 1.57
N TYR A 166 0.89 6.04 0.66
CA TYR A 166 1.17 6.24 -0.76
C TYR A 166 1.85 7.57 -1.06
N SER A 167 1.37 8.68 -0.52
CA SER A 167 1.98 9.99 -0.73
C SER A 167 3.43 10.02 -0.25
N VAL A 168 3.71 9.47 0.94
CA VAL A 168 5.09 9.32 1.46
C VAL A 168 5.93 8.45 0.52
N SER A 169 5.39 7.32 0.05
CA SER A 169 6.08 6.41 -0.85
C SER A 169 6.41 7.02 -2.21
N LEU A 170 5.48 7.77 -2.78
CA LEU A 170 5.64 8.43 -4.09
C LEU A 170 6.63 9.60 -4.00
N CYS A 171 6.52 10.45 -2.98
CA CYS A 171 7.49 11.53 -2.75
C CYS A 171 8.89 10.96 -2.48
N GLY A 172 8.99 9.88 -1.71
CA GLY A 172 10.23 9.15 -1.50
C GLY A 172 10.85 8.63 -2.79
N LEU A 173 10.03 8.09 -3.69
CA LEU A 173 10.48 7.59 -4.99
C LEU A 173 10.99 8.73 -5.88
N ALA A 174 10.25 9.83 -5.93
CA ALA A 174 10.68 11.03 -6.67
C ALA A 174 12.00 11.59 -6.13
N ALA A 175 12.17 11.65 -4.81
CA ALA A 175 13.41 12.09 -4.18
C ALA A 175 14.58 11.12 -4.45
N ALA A 176 14.33 9.82 -4.36
CA ALA A 176 15.33 8.79 -4.66
C ALA A 176 15.79 8.87 -6.13
N ALA A 177 14.86 9.00 -7.07
CA ALA A 177 15.17 9.16 -8.50
C ALA A 177 16.04 10.41 -8.75
N ARG A 178 15.68 11.56 -8.17
CA ARG A 178 16.46 12.80 -8.25
C ARG A 178 17.89 12.65 -7.69
N SER A 179 18.08 11.82 -6.66
CA SER A 179 19.40 11.57 -6.09
C SER A 179 20.27 10.63 -6.94
N LEU A 180 19.66 9.72 -7.72
CA LEU A 180 20.36 8.73 -8.53
C LEU A 180 20.77 9.27 -9.91
N LEU A 181 19.93 10.12 -10.54
CA LEU A 181 20.17 10.64 -11.89
C LEU A 181 21.55 11.34 -12.07
N PRO A 182 21.99 12.25 -11.17
CA PRO A 182 23.30 12.89 -11.31
C PRO A 182 24.47 11.91 -11.08
N SER A 183 24.25 10.89 -10.26
CA SER A 183 25.29 9.90 -9.93
C SER A 183 25.56 8.92 -11.08
N LEU A 184 24.55 8.64 -11.91
CA LEU A 184 24.69 7.82 -13.10
C LEU A 184 25.38 8.60 -14.22
N ALA A 185 24.94 9.84 -14.49
CA ALA A 185 25.57 10.71 -15.48
C ALA A 185 27.06 10.94 -15.20
N ARG A 186 27.45 11.14 -13.93
CA ARG A 186 28.86 11.29 -13.53
C ARG A 186 29.67 10.00 -13.73
N ARG A 187 29.06 8.82 -13.55
CA ARG A 187 29.75 7.53 -13.77
C ARG A 187 29.98 7.26 -15.24
N GLU A 188 29.01 7.55 -16.09
CA GLU A 188 29.17 7.43 -17.55
C GLU A 188 30.31 8.32 -18.05
N GLN A 189 30.38 9.58 -17.58
CA GLN A 189 31.49 10.48 -17.93
C GLN A 189 32.86 9.96 -17.48
N LEU A 190 32.96 9.36 -16.28
CA LEU A 190 34.21 8.79 -15.76
C LEU A 190 34.65 7.53 -16.51
N ASP A 191 33.71 6.69 -16.93
CA ASP A 191 34.01 5.50 -17.72
C ASP A 191 34.44 5.88 -19.14
N GLU A 192 33.85 6.92 -19.73
CA GLU A 192 34.25 7.45 -21.03
C GLU A 192 35.66 8.04 -21.00
N THR A 193 36.01 8.81 -19.96
CA THR A 193 37.38 9.32 -19.78
C THR A 193 38.40 8.20 -19.59
N ARG A 194 38.06 7.13 -18.85
CA ARG A 194 38.96 5.97 -18.69
C ARG A 194 39.18 5.19 -19.98
N ARG A 195 38.16 5.04 -20.84
CA ARG A 195 38.31 4.36 -22.13
C ARG A 195 39.22 5.14 -23.07
N VAL A 196 39.08 6.46 -23.13
CA VAL A 196 39.98 7.33 -23.91
C VAL A 196 41.42 7.23 -23.39
N ALA A 197 41.62 7.20 -22.07
CA ALA A 197 42.94 7.11 -21.46
C ALA A 197 43.64 5.73 -21.55
N SER A 198 42.92 4.66 -21.93
CA SER A 198 43.46 3.29 -22.03
C SER A 198 43.59 2.76 -23.45
N GLY A 199 43.16 3.56 -24.45
CA GLY A 199 43.20 3.22 -25.88
C GLY A 199 44.23 4.00 -26.71
N GLY A 200 45.18 4.69 -26.07
CA GLY A 200 46.33 5.34 -26.72
C GLY A 200 47.64 4.78 -26.17
#